data_AF-A0A1B0GQS9-F1
#
_entry.id   AF-A0A1B0GQS9-F1
#
_cell.length_a   1.000
_cell.length_b   1.000
_cell.length_c   1.000
_cell.angle_alpha   90.00
_cell.angle_beta   90.00
_cell.angle_gamma   90.00
#
_symmetry.space_group_name_H-M   'P 1'
#
loop_
_entity.id
_entity.type
_entity.pdbx_description
1 polymer ?
#
loop_
_entity_poly.entity_id
_entity_poly.type
_entity_poly.pdbx_seq_one_letter_code
_entity_poly.pdbx_strand_id
1 'polypeptide(L)'
;MLQLTYVCSERERQDTLRNNTPSTSNCNKYLEYVLDITIAYPNGKPLDLPNIIHGMRDGCQTYFFYRLYHYSEIPKENESLTKWLYDRFVEKEALLENFYKTKSFTGVASMFGPAVVHQDMIRF
;
A
#
# COMPACT_ATOMS: atom_id res chain seq x y z
N MET A 1 -5.40 10.14 -2.97
CA MET A 1 -3.96 10.38 -3.23
C MET A 1 -3.25 9.04 -3.07
N LEU A 2 -2.74 8.46 -4.15
CA LEU A 2 -2.13 7.13 -4.14
C LEU A 2 -0.80 7.19 -3.38
N GLN A 3 -0.70 6.47 -2.27
CA GLN A 3 0.58 6.17 -1.61
C GLN A 3 0.93 4.72 -1.94
N LEU A 4 1.84 4.54 -2.89
CA LEU A 4 2.51 3.25 -3.12
C LEU A 4 3.58 3.12 -2.04
N THR A 5 3.35 2.26 -1.06
CA THR A 5 4.37 1.91 -0.06
C THR A 5 4.93 0.54 -0.40
N TYR A 6 6.24 0.44 -0.55
CA TYR A 6 6.94 -0.79 -0.92
C TYR A 6 7.31 -1.60 0.32
N VAL A 7 7.07 -2.90 0.31
CA VAL A 7 7.53 -3.83 1.35
C VAL A 7 8.59 -4.74 0.73
N CYS A 8 9.80 -4.68 1.26
CA CYS A 8 10.93 -5.54 0.87
C CYS A 8 10.97 -6.74 1.82
N SER A 9 10.95 -7.97 1.30
CA SER A 9 11.11 -9.17 2.12
C SER A 9 12.58 -9.54 2.24
N GLU A 10 13.13 -9.56 3.45
CA GLU A 10 14.42 -10.17 3.73
C GLU A 10 14.21 -11.67 3.96
N ARG A 11 14.81 -12.51 3.11
CA ARG A 11 14.89 -13.95 3.32
C ARG A 11 16.33 -14.29 3.69
N GLU A 12 16.62 -14.39 4.98
CA GLU A 12 17.88 -14.98 5.47
C GLU A 12 17.81 -16.50 5.27
N ARG A 13 18.58 -17.03 4.30
CA ARG A 13 19.00 -18.44 4.33
C ARG A 13 20.39 -18.47 4.96
N GLN A 14 20.47 -19.03 6.17
CA GLN A 14 21.73 -19.48 6.74
C GLN A 14 22.20 -20.72 5.98
N ASP A 15 23.28 -20.56 5.21
CA ASP A 15 24.15 -21.67 4.81
C ASP A 15 25.60 -21.30 5.06
N THR A 16 26.31 -22.29 5.57
CA THR A 16 27.52 -22.22 6.38
C THR A 16 28.79 -22.26 5.50
N LEU A 17 29.82 -21.51 5.91
CA LEU A 17 31.28 -21.62 5.59
C LEU A 17 31.87 -21.14 4.24
N ARG A 18 32.82 -20.18 4.40
CA ARG A 18 34.12 -20.00 3.72
C ARG A 18 34.17 -19.71 2.21
N ASN A 19 34.52 -18.46 1.85
CA ASN A 19 35.88 -18.09 1.38
C ASN A 19 35.95 -16.60 1.00
N ASN A 20 37.10 -15.99 1.29
CA ASN A 20 37.42 -14.60 1.01
C ASN A 20 37.43 -14.32 -0.49
N THR A 21 36.45 -13.55 -0.94
CA THR A 21 36.47 -12.76 -2.18
C THR A 21 35.57 -11.57 -1.88
N PRO A 22 35.92 -10.31 -2.21
CA PRO A 22 34.95 -9.24 -2.17
C PRO A 22 34.01 -9.50 -3.35
N SER A 23 33.10 -10.47 -3.17
CA SER A 23 31.94 -10.58 -4.00
C SER A 23 31.23 -9.26 -3.80
N THR A 24 31.36 -8.38 -4.79
CA THR A 24 30.43 -7.30 -5.02
C THR A 24 29.09 -8.02 -5.25
N SER A 25 28.43 -8.39 -4.15
CA SER A 25 27.08 -8.89 -4.14
C SER A 25 26.25 -7.70 -4.55
N ASN A 26 26.16 -7.52 -5.87
CA ASN A 26 25.14 -6.73 -6.52
C ASN A 26 23.83 -7.33 -6.02
N CYS A 27 23.36 -6.80 -4.90
CA CYS A 27 22.03 -7.02 -4.38
C CYS A 27 21.12 -6.34 -5.41
N ASN A 28 20.86 -7.02 -6.52
CA ASN A 28 19.72 -6.73 -7.35
C ASN A 28 18.51 -7.00 -6.47
N LYS A 29 18.08 -5.98 -5.74
CA LYS A 29 16.87 -5.96 -4.93
C LYS A 29 15.70 -5.98 -5.91
N TYR A 30 15.37 -7.17 -6.41
CA TYR A 30 14.24 -7.35 -7.31
C TYR A 30 12.95 -7.03 -6.54
N LEU A 31 12.07 -6.24 -7.16
CA LEU A 31 10.73 -5.95 -6.65
C LEU A 31 9.95 -7.27 -6.55
N GLU A 32 9.53 -7.69 -5.36
CA GLU A 32 8.80 -8.96 -5.15
C GLU A 32 7.29 -8.75 -5.03
N TYR A 33 6.86 -7.68 -4.35
CA TYR A 33 5.45 -7.38 -4.15
C TYR A 33 5.14 -5.89 -4.34
N VAL A 34 3.93 -5.63 -4.81
CA VAL A 34 3.32 -4.29 -4.83
C VAL A 34 2.13 -4.29 -3.89
N LEU A 35 2.22 -3.44 -2.86
CA LEU A 35 1.14 -3.17 -1.94
C LEU A 35 0.32 -2.01 -2.50
N ASP A 36 -0.92 -2.32 -2.85
CA ASP A 36 -1.91 -1.36 -3.30
C ASP A 36 -2.81 -0.97 -2.13
N ILE A 37 -2.84 0.31 -1.76
CA ILE A 37 -3.62 0.82 -0.63
C ILE A 37 -4.62 1.86 -1.11
N THR A 38 -5.87 1.69 -0.66
CA THR A 38 -6.93 2.69 -0.76
C THR A 38 -7.32 3.13 0.64
N ILE A 39 -7.20 4.43 0.90
CA ILE A 39 -7.40 5.03 2.21
C ILE A 39 -8.68 5.86 2.17
N ALA A 40 -9.65 5.51 3.00
CA ALA A 40 -10.86 6.30 3.18
C ALA A 40 -10.79 7.11 4.47
N TYR A 41 -10.68 8.43 4.30
CA TYR A 41 -10.72 9.38 5.40
C TYR A 41 -12.15 9.74 5.77
N PRO A 42 -12.40 10.11 7.04
CA PRO A 42 -13.72 10.55 7.46
C PRO A 42 -14.14 11.79 6.67
N ASN A 43 -15.41 11.81 6.23
CA ASN A 43 -16.00 12.87 5.43
C ASN A 43 -15.27 13.21 4.10
N GLY A 44 -14.44 12.29 3.58
CA GLY A 44 -13.67 12.56 2.36
C GLY A 44 -12.58 13.61 2.51
N LYS A 45 -12.19 13.94 3.75
CA LYS A 45 -11.20 14.98 4.05
C LYS A 45 -9.84 14.36 4.38
N PRO A 46 -8.91 14.29 3.42
CA PRO A 46 -7.57 13.74 3.66
C PRO A 46 -6.80 14.55 4.69
N LEU A 47 -5.73 13.96 5.22
CA LEU A 47 -4.77 14.69 6.04
C LEU A 47 -4.03 15.70 5.15
N ASP A 48 -3.96 16.95 5.58
CA ASP A 48 -3.14 17.99 5.00
C ASP A 48 -1.70 17.91 5.52
N LEU A 49 -0.75 18.36 4.70
CA LEU A 49 0.68 18.23 4.98
C LEU A 49 1.10 18.84 6.33
N PRO A 50 0.63 20.04 6.74
CA PRO A 50 0.94 20.59 8.06
C PRO A 50 0.51 19.67 9.21
N ASN A 51 -0.69 19.10 9.13
CA ASN A 51 -1.20 18.18 10.15
C ASN A 51 -0.46 16.84 10.16
N ILE A 52 0.08 16.38 9.02
CA ILE A 52 0.94 15.19 8.97
C ILE A 52 2.27 15.47 9.67
N ILE A 53 2.89 16.63 9.42
CA ILE A 53 4.22 16.96 9.96
C ILE A 53 4.15 17.29 11.45
N HIS A 54 3.18 18.11 11.86
CA HIS A 54 3.10 18.59 13.25
C HIS A 54 2.19 17.74 14.14
N GLY A 55 1.45 16.78 13.58
CA GLY A 55 0.51 15.96 14.35
C GLY A 55 -0.64 16.76 14.98
N MET A 56 -0.98 17.94 14.44
CA MET A 56 -1.94 18.89 15.04
C MET A 56 -3.41 18.54 14.83
N ARG A 57 -3.71 17.51 14.03
CA ARG A 57 -5.09 17.07 13.78
C ARG A 57 -5.53 16.05 14.81
N ASP A 58 -6.77 16.20 15.27
CA ASP A 58 -7.40 15.23 16.15
C ASP A 58 -7.38 13.82 15.54
N GLY A 59 -7.17 12.82 16.40
CA GLY A 59 -7.18 11.42 16.00
C GLY A 59 -8.48 11.09 15.27
N CYS A 60 -8.36 10.47 14.10
CA CYS A 60 -9.50 10.21 13.24
C CYS A 60 -9.51 8.77 12.75
N GLN A 61 -10.72 8.22 12.62
CA GLN A 61 -10.89 6.85 12.16
C GLN A 61 -10.64 6.79 10.65
N THR A 62 -9.57 6.10 10.28
CA THR A 62 -9.19 5.92 8.88
C THR A 62 -9.37 4.46 8.51
N TYR A 63 -9.92 4.22 7.33
CA TYR A 63 -10.16 2.87 6.85
C TYR A 63 -9.19 2.53 5.74
N PHE A 64 -8.52 1.40 5.89
CA PHE A 64 -7.56 0.90 4.94
C PHE A 64 -8.13 -0.30 4.20
N PHE A 65 -8.15 -0.19 2.88
CA PHE A 65 -8.38 -1.31 1.98
C PHE A 65 -7.08 -1.57 1.24
N TYR A 66 -6.52 -2.77 1.35
CA TYR A 66 -5.24 -3.10 0.73
C TYR A 66 -5.31 -4.40 -0.06
N ARG A 67 -4.47 -4.48 -1.09
CA ARG A 67 -4.25 -5.69 -1.89
C ARG A 67 -2.75 -5.84 -2.11
N LEU A 68 -2.30 -7.09 -2.08
CA LEU A 68 -0.91 -7.41 -2.33
C LEU A 68 -0.84 -8.17 -3.65
N TYR A 69 -0.05 -7.65 -4.59
CA TYR A 69 0.24 -8.30 -5.86
C TYR A 69 1.68 -8.77 -5.88
N HIS A 70 1.92 -10.02 -6.23
CA HIS A 70 3.25 -10.48 -6.54
C HIS A 70 3.73 -9.85 -7.84
N TYR A 71 5.02 -9.57 -7.96
CA TYR A 71 5.60 -8.91 -9.13
C TYR A 71 5.33 -9.67 -10.45
N SER A 72 5.15 -10.99 -10.39
CA SER A 72 4.79 -11.78 -11.57
C SER A 72 3.38 -11.51 -12.10
N GLU A 73 2.48 -10.95 -11.29
CA GLU A 73 1.09 -10.67 -11.67
C GLU A 73 0.94 -9.31 -12.35
N ILE A 74 1.99 -8.49 -12.32
CA ILE A 74 1.97 -7.13 -12.87
C ILE A 74 2.42 -7.16 -14.32
N PRO A 75 1.64 -6.54 -15.24
CA PRO A 75 2.05 -6.44 -16.63
C PRO A 75 3.36 -5.65 -16.78
N LYS A 76 4.27 -6.14 -17.62
CA LYS A 76 5.62 -5.57 -17.79
C LYS A 76 5.74 -4.64 -19.00
N GLU A 77 4.86 -4.82 -19.97
CA GLU A 77 4.83 -4.00 -21.17
C GLU A 77 4.14 -2.67 -20.89
N ASN A 78 4.67 -1.58 -21.42
CA ASN A 78 4.29 -0.22 -21.04
C ASN A 78 2.78 0.05 -21.23
N GLU A 79 2.21 -0.32 -22.37
CA GLU A 79 0.77 -0.12 -22.64
C GLU A 79 -0.13 -0.94 -21.71
N SER A 80 0.23 -2.22 -21.50
CA SER A 80 -0.49 -3.11 -20.61
C SER A 80 -0.41 -2.67 -19.14
N LEU A 81 0.74 -2.13 -18.71
CA LEU A 81 0.96 -1.60 -17.37
C LEU A 81 0.14 -0.32 -17.17
N THR A 82 0.17 0.58 -18.15
CA THR A 82 -0.65 1.80 -18.14
C THR A 82 -2.13 1.46 -18.03
N LYS A 83 -2.62 0.51 -18.84
CA LYS A 83 -4.02 0.03 -18.73
C LYS A 83 -4.32 -0.54 -17.35
N TRP A 84 -3.42 -1.37 -16.81
CA TRP A 84 -3.60 -1.96 -15.48
C TRP A 84 -3.70 -0.90 -14.38
N LEU A 85 -2.87 0.15 -14.43
CA LEU A 85 -2.93 1.28 -13.50
C LEU A 85 -4.26 2.05 -13.62
N TYR A 86 -4.74 2.29 -14.84
CA TYR A 86 -6.03 2.94 -15.06
C TYR A 86 -7.21 2.12 -14.55
N ASP A 87 -7.23 0.81 -14.85
CA ASP A 87 -8.28 -0.10 -14.38
C ASP A 87 -8.34 -0.10 -12.84
N ARG A 88 -7.18 -0.16 -12.17
CA ARG A 88 -7.10 -0.07 -10.70
C ARG A 88 -7.55 1.29 -10.17
N PHE A 89 -7.24 2.38 -10.87
CA PHE A 89 -7.71 3.70 -10.47
C PHE A 89 -9.24 3.79 -10.50
N VAL A 90 -9.87 3.38 -11.62
CA VAL A 90 -11.33 3.39 -11.78
C VAL A 90 -12.01 2.53 -10.70
N GLU A 91 -11.44 1.35 -10.42
CA GLU A 91 -11.96 0.46 -9.39
C GLU A 91 -11.92 1.10 -7.98
N LYS A 92 -10.86 1.85 -7.66
CA LYS A 92 -10.72 2.54 -6.37
C LYS A 92 -11.69 3.69 -6.21
N GLU A 93 -11.94 4.45 -7.28
CA GLU A 93 -12.91 5.53 -7.26
C GLU A 93 -14.32 4.97 -6.98
N ALA A 94 -14.71 3.88 -7.64
CA ALA A 94 -15.98 3.20 -7.37
C ALA A 94 -16.06 2.63 -5.95
N LEU A 95 -14.96 2.07 -5.45
CA LEU A 95 -14.85 1.55 -4.09
C LEU A 95 -14.99 2.65 -3.02
N LEU A 96 -14.34 3.79 -3.21
CA LEU A 96 -14.46 4.96 -2.33
C LEU A 96 -15.86 5.56 -2.40
N GLU A 97 -16.44 5.67 -3.60
CA GLU A 97 -17.80 6.17 -3.78
C GLU A 97 -18.81 5.29 -3.01
N ASN A 98 -18.72 3.97 -3.15
CA ASN A 98 -19.56 3.04 -2.40
C ASN A 98 -19.33 3.15 -0.89
N PHE A 99 -18.06 3.23 -0.46
CA PHE A 99 -17.72 3.41 0.95
C PHE A 99 -18.33 4.70 1.53
N TYR A 100 -18.28 5.82 0.81
CA TYR A 100 -18.82 7.07 1.32
C TYR A 100 -20.36 7.06 1.43
N LYS A 101 -21.03 6.30 0.55
CA LYS A 101 -22.49 6.08 0.58
C LYS A 101 -22.93 5.10 1.68
N THR A 102 -22.24 3.97 1.83
CA THR A 102 -22.68 2.84 2.68
C THR A 102 -21.93 2.72 4.00
N LYS A 103 -20.82 3.45 4.16
CA LYS A 103 -19.86 3.34 5.28
C LYS A 103 -19.25 1.95 5.45
N SER A 104 -19.27 1.12 4.40
CA SER A 104 -18.75 -0.24 4.42
C SER A 104 -18.08 -0.60 3.11
N PHE A 105 -16.99 -1.38 3.18
CA PHE A 105 -16.38 -2.01 2.01
C PHE A 105 -17.09 -3.35 1.76
N THR A 106 -18.30 -3.29 1.20
CA THR A 106 -19.04 -4.49 0.79
C THR A 106 -18.63 -4.93 -0.63
N GLY A 107 -18.50 -6.23 -0.86
CA GLY A 107 -18.33 -6.80 -2.21
C GLY A 107 -16.90 -6.96 -2.72
N VAL A 108 -15.88 -6.59 -1.93
CA VAL A 108 -14.48 -6.86 -2.27
C VAL A 108 -13.96 -7.98 -1.37
N ALA A 109 -13.69 -9.14 -1.98
CA ALA A 109 -13.02 -10.29 -1.36
C ALA A 109 -11.56 -9.93 -1.07
N SER A 110 -11.34 -9.02 -0.12
CA SER A 110 -10.04 -8.93 0.52
C SER A 110 -9.90 -10.15 1.43
N MET A 111 -8.78 -10.87 1.34
CA MET A 111 -8.44 -11.94 2.29
C MET A 111 -8.44 -11.46 3.75
N PHE A 112 -8.36 -10.14 3.96
CA PHE A 112 -8.45 -9.47 5.24
C PHE A 112 -9.48 -8.35 5.14
N GLY A 113 -10.54 -8.36 5.95
CA GLY A 113 -11.53 -7.29 5.95
C GLY A 113 -10.91 -5.89 6.12
N PRO A 114 -11.67 -4.81 5.88
CA PRO A 114 -11.14 -3.45 5.99
C PRO A 114 -10.51 -3.23 7.36
N ALA A 115 -9.24 -2.82 7.38
CA ALA A 115 -8.54 -2.54 8.62
C ALA A 115 -8.96 -1.14 9.08
N VAL A 116 -9.64 -1.09 10.22
CA VAL A 116 -9.97 0.15 10.91
C VAL A 116 -8.76 0.53 11.75
N VAL A 117 -8.11 1.63 11.38
CA VAL A 117 -6.95 2.14 12.12
C VAL A 117 -7.36 3.44 12.80
N HIS A 118 -7.14 3.49 14.12
CA HIS A 118 -7.18 4.74 14.84
C HIS A 118 -5.80 5.38 14.76
N GLN A 119 -5.71 6.52 14.08
CA GLN A 119 -4.45 7.24 13.99
C GLN A 119 -4.34 8.19 15.19
N ASP A 120 -3.51 7.82 16.16
CA ASP A 120 -3.18 8.67 17.30
C ASP A 120 -2.30 9.86 16.86
N MET A 121 -2.32 10.93 17.66
CA MET A 121 -1.38 12.04 17.46
C MET A 121 0.05 11.51 17.66
N ILE A 122 0.91 11.71 16.66
CA ILE A 122 2.35 11.49 16.83
C ILE A 122 2.84 12.59 17.78
N ARG A 123 3.05 12.24 19.05
CA ARG A 123 3.67 13.12 20.04
C ARG A 123 5.17 12.95 19.92
N PHE A 124 5.86 14.02 19.51
CA PHE A 124 7.31 14.12 19.54
C PHE A 124 7.81 14.46 20.94
#